data_AF-M0DWD7-F1
#
_entry.id   AF-M0DWD7-F1
#
_cell.length_a   1.000
_cell.length_b   1.000
_cell.length_c   1.000
_cell.angle_alpha   90.00
_cell.angle_beta   90.00
_cell.angle_gamma   90.00
#
_symmetry.space_group_name_H-M   'P 1'
#
loop_
_entity.id
_entity.type
_entity.pdbx_description
1 polymer ?
#
loop_
_entity_poly.entity_id
_entity_poly.type
_entity_poly.pdbx_seq_one_letter_code
_entity_poly.pdbx_strand_id
1 'polypeptide(L)'
;MSVFDRAYDDPVRVLDEDGEVVGDVPDLDDEELVGIYRHMRLARHFDGRAVSLQRQGRMGTYPPLSGQEGAQIGSATALAEDDWIVPSYREHGAALVRGLPLKQTLLYWMGHEAGNATPEGVNVFPVAVPIASQVPHATGASWASKLRGTDEVFLCYFGDGATSEGDFHEGVNFAGVFDTPTVFFCNNNQWAISVPRERQTRSATLAQKAEAYGIDGVQVDGMDPLAVYRVTEAAVEKARDPETDRPRPTLIEAVQYRFGAHTTADDPTVYRDEDEVDRWKAKDPIPRLERYLRSEGVLDDERVAEIETLVETRVAEAIEAAESEARPKPEEMFEHAYAELPPELERQYEEFAAFREAHGDEAFLEE
;
A
#
# COMPACT_ATOMS: atom_id res chain seq x y z
N MET A 1 19.66 14.72 -15.55
CA MET A 1 18.58 14.21 -16.42
C MET A 1 17.39 13.99 -15.51
N SER A 2 16.18 14.45 -15.88
CA SER A 2 15.02 14.21 -15.01
C SER A 2 14.77 12.71 -14.88
N VAL A 3 14.22 12.25 -13.75
CA VAL A 3 13.79 10.85 -13.60
C VAL A 3 12.75 10.46 -14.66
N PHE A 4 12.01 11.45 -15.20
CA PHE A 4 11.00 11.28 -16.24
C PHE A 4 11.56 11.27 -17.68
N ASP A 5 12.85 11.52 -17.88
CA ASP A 5 13.49 11.47 -19.21
C ASP A 5 14.09 10.10 -19.54
N ARG A 6 14.01 9.15 -18.60
CA ARG A 6 14.54 7.80 -18.75
C ARG A 6 13.68 6.97 -19.68
N ALA A 7 14.32 6.01 -20.35
CA ALA A 7 13.58 5.00 -21.10
C ALA A 7 12.73 4.17 -20.12
N TYR A 8 11.57 3.70 -20.56
CA TYR A 8 10.63 2.97 -19.69
C TYR A 8 11.18 1.63 -19.16
N ASP A 9 12.27 1.14 -19.74
CA ASP A 9 13.01 -0.08 -19.38
C ASP A 9 14.37 0.22 -18.71
N ASP A 10 14.64 1.46 -18.32
CA ASP A 10 15.81 1.88 -17.54
C ASP A 10 15.41 2.27 -16.10
N PRO A 11 15.22 1.28 -15.20
CA PRO A 11 14.71 1.54 -13.86
C PRO A 11 15.65 2.44 -13.06
N VAL A 12 15.06 3.42 -12.38
CA VAL A 12 15.78 4.28 -11.43
C VAL A 12 16.30 3.42 -10.27
N ARG A 13 17.56 3.62 -9.92
CA ARG A 13 18.28 3.00 -8.81
C ARG A 13 19.15 4.05 -8.14
N VAL A 14 19.22 3.99 -6.81
CA VAL A 14 20.07 4.83 -5.96
C VAL A 14 21.10 3.95 -5.27
N LEU A 15 20.66 2.82 -4.72
CA LEU A 15 21.50 1.76 -4.19
C LEU A 15 21.56 0.62 -5.22
N ASP A 16 22.54 -0.26 -5.14
CA ASP A 16 22.48 -1.59 -5.78
C ASP A 16 22.04 -2.66 -4.78
N GLU A 17 22.02 -3.93 -5.20
CA GLU A 17 21.60 -5.06 -4.37
C GLU A 17 22.50 -5.23 -3.14
N ASP A 18 23.72 -4.68 -3.14
CA ASP A 18 24.66 -4.75 -2.02
C ASP A 18 24.59 -3.55 -1.07
N GLY A 19 23.77 -2.55 -1.40
CA GLY A 19 23.65 -1.32 -0.64
C GLY A 19 24.68 -0.25 -1.05
N GLU A 20 25.41 -0.46 -2.14
CA GLU A 20 26.38 0.52 -2.65
C GLU A 20 25.67 1.58 -3.49
N VAL A 21 26.14 2.83 -3.42
CA VAL A 21 25.52 3.95 -4.13
C VAL A 21 25.84 3.89 -5.62
N VAL A 22 24.80 3.80 -6.46
CA VAL A 22 24.87 3.77 -7.93
C VAL A 22 24.05 4.87 -8.62
N GLY A 23 23.31 5.66 -7.85
CA GLY A 23 22.59 6.84 -8.31
C GLY A 23 22.69 7.98 -7.29
N ASP A 24 21.99 9.09 -7.51
CA ASP A 24 22.04 10.19 -6.53
C ASP A 24 21.11 9.90 -5.35
N VAL A 25 21.69 9.95 -4.15
CA VAL A 25 20.99 9.79 -2.87
C VAL A 25 20.06 10.98 -2.64
N PRO A 26 18.80 10.76 -2.20
CA PRO A 26 17.89 11.86 -1.86
C PRO A 26 18.40 12.67 -0.66
N ASP A 27 17.99 13.93 -0.56
CA ASP A 27 18.37 14.84 0.53
C ASP A 27 17.52 14.55 1.78
N LEU A 28 17.82 13.42 2.43
CA LEU A 28 17.22 12.98 3.68
C LEU A 28 18.25 13.04 4.79
N ASP A 29 17.82 13.50 5.97
CA ASP A 29 18.68 13.44 7.15
C ASP A 29 18.81 12.00 7.71
N ASP A 30 19.80 11.82 8.59
CA ASP A 30 20.11 10.51 9.18
C ASP A 30 18.91 9.87 9.89
N GLU A 31 18.04 10.65 10.57
CA GLU A 31 16.88 10.09 11.28
C GLU A 31 15.73 9.80 10.32
N GLU A 32 15.57 10.54 9.22
CA GLU A 32 14.64 10.20 8.14
C GLU A 32 15.03 8.86 7.49
N LEU A 33 16.32 8.68 7.19
CA LEU A 33 16.87 7.43 6.67
C LEU A 33 16.67 6.25 7.64
N VAL A 34 16.97 6.44 8.92
CA VAL A 34 16.70 5.46 9.98
C VAL A 34 15.20 5.21 10.12
N GLY A 35 14.37 6.24 9.93
CA GLY A 35 12.92 6.16 9.93
C GLY A 35 12.37 5.22 8.85
N ILE A 36 12.89 5.31 7.63
CA ILE A 36 12.57 4.39 6.53
C ILE A 36 12.95 2.95 6.91
N TYR A 37 14.18 2.73 7.40
CA TYR A 37 14.61 1.39 7.85
C TYR A 37 13.73 0.83 8.97
N ARG A 38 13.44 1.65 10.00
CA ARG A 38 12.57 1.29 11.13
C ARG A 38 11.16 0.92 10.68
N HIS A 39 10.57 1.67 9.75
CA HIS A 39 9.24 1.35 9.21
C HIS A 39 9.23 0.08 8.37
N MET A 40 10.26 -0.19 7.58
CA MET A 40 10.35 -1.47 6.85
C MET A 40 10.47 -2.67 7.81
N ARG A 41 11.29 -2.55 8.87
CA ARG A 41 11.41 -3.57 9.93
C ARG A 41 10.07 -3.80 10.64
N LEU A 42 9.37 -2.71 10.97
CA LEU A 42 8.04 -2.76 11.59
C LEU A 42 7.02 -3.46 10.70
N ALA A 43 6.95 -3.08 9.42
CA ALA A 43 6.03 -3.67 8.45
C ALA A 43 6.31 -5.18 8.25
N ARG A 44 7.58 -5.58 8.11
CA ARG A 44 7.97 -7.00 7.97
C ARG A 44 7.60 -7.84 9.19
N HIS A 45 7.85 -7.32 10.39
CA HIS A 45 7.51 -8.04 11.62
C HIS A 45 5.98 -8.14 11.78
N PHE A 46 5.27 -7.04 11.57
CA PHE A 46 3.80 -7.01 11.57
C PHE A 46 3.20 -8.02 10.59
N ASP A 47 3.67 -8.06 9.34
CA ASP A 47 3.22 -8.98 8.30
C ASP A 47 3.36 -10.46 8.73
N GLY A 48 4.52 -10.82 9.30
CA GLY A 48 4.77 -12.16 9.82
C GLY A 48 3.84 -12.52 11.00
N ARG A 49 3.56 -11.57 11.89
CA ARG A 49 2.62 -11.77 13.00
C ARG A 49 1.18 -11.89 12.51
N ALA A 50 0.75 -11.07 11.56
CA ALA A 50 -0.57 -11.14 10.95
C ALA A 50 -0.80 -12.49 10.26
N VAL A 51 0.16 -12.98 9.46
CA VAL A 51 0.09 -14.34 8.88
C VAL A 51 -0.02 -15.42 9.97
N SER A 52 0.71 -15.28 11.08
CA SER A 52 0.63 -16.21 12.21
C SER A 52 -0.75 -16.19 12.89
N LEU A 53 -1.34 -15.01 13.09
CA LEU A 53 -2.70 -14.85 13.64
C LEU A 53 -3.74 -15.52 12.75
N GLN A 54 -3.64 -15.33 11.44
CA GLN A 54 -4.53 -15.98 10.48
C GLN A 54 -4.43 -17.51 10.57
N ARG A 55 -3.22 -18.06 10.61
CA ARG A 55 -3.00 -19.52 10.74
C ARG A 55 -3.53 -20.10 12.05
N GLN A 56 -3.68 -19.28 13.08
CA GLN A 56 -4.29 -19.64 14.36
C GLN A 56 -5.83 -19.50 14.35
N GLY A 57 -6.44 -19.08 13.23
CA GLY A 57 -7.87 -18.84 13.13
C GLY A 57 -8.35 -17.57 13.82
N ARG A 58 -7.44 -16.65 14.16
CA ARG A 58 -7.75 -15.38 14.85
C ARG A 58 -8.04 -14.22 13.90
N MET A 59 -7.95 -14.46 12.60
CA MET A 59 -8.13 -13.44 11.56
C MET A 59 -8.64 -14.11 10.28
N GLY A 60 -9.36 -13.35 9.44
CA GLY A 60 -9.80 -13.79 8.12
C GLY A 60 -8.65 -13.91 7.11
N THR A 61 -8.97 -13.93 5.82
CA THR A 61 -7.96 -13.98 4.76
C THR A 61 -7.10 -12.72 4.80
N TYR A 62 -5.77 -12.87 4.85
CA TYR A 62 -4.83 -11.76 4.91
C TYR A 62 -3.92 -11.73 3.67
N PRO A 63 -3.65 -10.55 3.08
CA PRO A 63 -2.71 -10.38 1.97
C PRO A 63 -1.31 -9.99 2.48
N PRO A 64 -0.32 -10.90 2.49
CA PRO A 64 1.01 -10.60 3.00
C PRO A 64 1.76 -9.59 2.13
N LEU A 65 2.51 -8.66 2.72
CA LEU A 65 3.30 -7.67 1.99
C LEU A 65 4.78 -7.99 1.87
N SER A 66 5.28 -9.04 2.53
CA SER A 66 6.71 -9.34 2.58
C SER A 66 7.40 -9.31 1.20
N GLY A 67 8.45 -8.48 1.10
CA GLY A 67 9.20 -8.21 -0.14
C GLY A 67 8.80 -6.90 -0.83
N GLN A 68 7.75 -6.23 -0.35
CA GLN A 68 7.25 -4.97 -0.90
C GLN A 68 7.46 -3.76 0.02
N GLU A 69 8.28 -3.90 1.07
CA GLU A 69 8.48 -2.84 2.05
C GLU A 69 9.15 -1.60 1.45
N GLY A 70 10.20 -1.79 0.63
CA GLY A 70 10.94 -0.68 0.03
C GLY A 70 10.03 0.23 -0.79
N ALA A 71 9.18 -0.38 -1.63
CA ALA A 71 8.18 0.33 -2.42
C ALA A 71 7.17 1.08 -1.55
N GLN A 72 6.55 0.42 -0.57
CA GLN A 72 5.50 1.04 0.24
C GLN A 72 6.03 2.14 1.17
N ILE A 73 7.16 1.91 1.83
CA ILE A 73 7.72 2.86 2.80
C ILE A 73 8.35 4.03 2.06
N GLY A 74 9.16 3.77 1.03
CA GLY A 74 9.80 4.82 0.25
C GLY A 74 8.78 5.78 -0.37
N SER A 75 7.70 5.25 -0.97
CA SER A 75 6.70 6.09 -1.62
C SER A 75 5.83 6.86 -0.63
N ALA A 76 5.45 6.26 0.50
CA ALA A 76 4.64 6.95 1.51
C ALA A 76 5.42 8.01 2.29
N THR A 77 6.74 7.83 2.47
CA THR A 77 7.61 8.82 3.12
C THR A 77 7.81 10.07 2.26
N ALA A 78 7.70 9.97 0.93
CA ALA A 78 7.80 11.11 0.01
C ALA A 78 6.57 12.04 -0.01
N LEU A 79 5.52 11.73 0.76
CA LEU A 79 4.29 12.51 0.80
C LEU A 79 4.30 13.56 1.91
N ALA A 80 3.75 14.74 1.63
CA ALA A 80 3.49 15.76 2.63
C ALA A 80 2.38 15.31 3.61
N GLU A 81 2.22 15.99 4.74
CA GLU A 81 1.21 15.67 5.76
C GLU A 81 -0.23 15.68 5.19
N ASP A 82 -0.55 16.67 4.36
CA ASP A 82 -1.89 16.83 3.78
C ASP A 82 -2.16 15.94 2.54
N ASP A 83 -1.16 15.22 2.05
CA ASP A 83 -1.33 14.33 0.90
C ASP A 83 -2.06 13.04 1.29
N TRP A 84 -2.78 12.49 0.33
CA TRP A 84 -3.62 11.32 0.50
C TRP A 84 -3.00 10.09 -0.13
N ILE A 85 -3.19 8.93 0.51
CA ILE A 85 -3.02 7.65 -0.16
C ILE A 85 -4.37 7.01 -0.46
N VAL A 86 -4.44 6.36 -1.63
CA VAL A 86 -5.58 5.57 -2.06
C VAL A 86 -5.11 4.13 -2.27
N PRO A 87 -5.22 3.27 -1.24
CA PRO A 87 -4.62 1.94 -1.25
C PRO A 87 -5.46 0.95 -2.07
N SER A 88 -4.82 -0.17 -2.46
CA SER A 88 -5.54 -1.41 -2.74
C SER A 88 -5.72 -2.16 -1.42
N TYR A 89 -5.51 -3.48 -1.39
CA TYR A 89 -5.61 -4.30 -0.19
C TYR A 89 -4.27 -4.71 0.42
N ARG A 90 -3.10 -4.33 -0.15
CA ARG A 90 -1.78 -4.80 0.32
C ARG A 90 -0.91 -3.70 0.95
N GLU A 91 -1.36 -2.46 0.93
CA GLU A 91 -0.58 -1.28 1.30
C GLU A 91 -0.50 -1.00 2.81
N HIS A 92 -0.35 -2.04 3.63
CA HIS A 92 -0.31 -1.90 5.11
C HIS A 92 0.89 -1.08 5.58
N GLY A 93 2.05 -1.23 4.93
CA GLY A 93 3.26 -0.47 5.24
C GLY A 93 3.13 1.01 4.87
N ALA A 94 2.53 1.32 3.72
CA ALA A 94 2.27 2.70 3.33
C ALA A 94 1.25 3.36 4.28
N ALA A 95 0.17 2.66 4.63
CA ALA A 95 -0.81 3.14 5.59
C ALA A 95 -0.22 3.41 6.98
N LEU A 96 0.69 2.54 7.45
CA LEU A 96 1.45 2.73 8.68
C LEU A 96 2.27 4.03 8.65
N VAL A 97 2.98 4.32 7.56
CA VAL A 97 3.76 5.56 7.40
C VAL A 97 2.84 6.79 7.44
N ARG A 98 1.64 6.67 6.90
CA ARG A 98 0.61 7.74 6.92
C ARG A 98 -0.16 7.84 8.23
N GLY A 99 0.29 7.14 9.28
CA GLY A 99 -0.26 7.26 10.63
C GLY A 99 -1.45 6.34 10.93
N LEU A 100 -1.81 5.42 10.02
CA LEU A 100 -2.85 4.43 10.32
C LEU A 100 -2.34 3.45 11.40
N PRO A 101 -3.00 3.34 12.56
CA PRO A 101 -2.57 2.43 13.62
C PRO A 101 -2.59 0.97 13.15
N LEU A 102 -1.60 0.17 13.55
CA LEU A 102 -1.56 -1.27 13.21
C LEU A 102 -2.80 -2.03 13.71
N LYS A 103 -3.35 -1.62 14.86
CA LYS A 103 -4.64 -2.13 15.37
C LYS A 103 -5.75 -2.03 14.33
N GLN A 104 -5.81 -0.91 13.61
CA GLN A 104 -6.82 -0.63 12.60
C GLN A 104 -6.76 -1.64 11.45
N THR A 105 -5.53 -1.92 10.98
CA THR A 105 -5.28 -2.94 9.95
C THR A 105 -5.67 -4.32 10.45
N LEU A 106 -5.35 -4.69 11.70
CA LEU A 106 -5.76 -5.97 12.28
C LEU A 106 -7.28 -6.09 12.35
N LEU A 107 -7.98 -5.08 12.87
CA LEU A 107 -9.44 -5.07 12.98
C LEU A 107 -10.12 -5.24 11.62
N TYR A 108 -9.62 -4.57 10.58
CA TYR A 108 -10.14 -4.74 9.22
C TYR A 108 -10.09 -6.21 8.78
N TRP A 109 -8.93 -6.86 8.91
CA TRP A 109 -8.75 -8.25 8.51
C TRP A 109 -9.36 -9.27 9.48
N MET A 110 -9.67 -8.86 10.71
CA MET A 110 -10.49 -9.62 11.67
C MET A 110 -11.99 -9.52 11.35
N GLY A 111 -12.40 -8.69 10.39
CA GLY A 111 -13.80 -8.50 10.01
C GLY A 111 -14.57 -7.60 10.99
N HIS A 112 -13.89 -6.65 11.61
CA HIS A 112 -14.47 -5.71 12.56
C HIS A 112 -14.66 -4.33 11.91
N GLU A 113 -15.87 -3.77 12.00
CA GLU A 113 -16.23 -2.51 11.32
C GLU A 113 -15.40 -1.32 11.80
N ALA A 114 -15.08 -1.26 13.09
CA ALA A 114 -14.12 -0.29 13.62
C ALA A 114 -12.79 -0.25 12.86
N GLY A 115 -12.35 -1.30 12.15
CA GLY A 115 -11.17 -1.30 11.28
C GLY A 115 -11.31 -0.43 10.02
N ASN A 116 -12.54 -0.14 9.57
CA ASN A 116 -12.83 0.76 8.45
C ASN A 116 -12.84 2.24 8.86
N ALA A 117 -12.87 2.55 10.16
CA ALA A 117 -12.98 3.91 10.67
C ALA A 117 -11.61 4.61 10.74
N THR A 118 -11.11 5.10 9.60
CA THR A 118 -9.85 5.87 9.54
C THR A 118 -9.87 7.00 10.58
N PRO A 119 -8.85 7.09 11.47
CA PRO A 119 -8.80 8.14 12.50
C PRO A 119 -8.77 9.55 11.90
N GLU A 120 -9.25 10.53 12.68
CA GLU A 120 -9.14 11.95 12.30
C GLU A 120 -7.67 12.34 12.09
N GLY A 121 -7.40 13.12 11.04
CA GLY A 121 -6.05 13.52 10.65
C GLY A 121 -5.24 12.47 9.88
N VAL A 122 -5.81 11.29 9.60
CA VAL A 122 -5.16 10.26 8.79
C VAL A 122 -5.73 10.26 7.36
N ASN A 123 -4.92 10.73 6.41
CA ASN A 123 -5.30 10.88 5.00
C ASN A 123 -5.16 9.57 4.21
N VAL A 124 -5.89 8.54 4.62
CA VAL A 124 -5.89 7.20 4.00
C VAL A 124 -7.32 6.84 3.58
N PHE A 125 -7.53 6.61 2.28
CA PHE A 125 -8.82 6.09 1.81
C PHE A 125 -9.05 4.66 2.30
N PRO A 126 -10.32 4.22 2.42
CA PRO A 126 -10.64 2.83 2.71
C PRO A 126 -9.99 1.86 1.71
N VAL A 127 -9.69 0.65 2.19
CA VAL A 127 -9.16 -0.44 1.36
C VAL A 127 -10.14 -0.80 0.25
N ALA A 128 -9.63 -0.87 -0.98
CA ALA A 128 -10.37 -1.36 -2.13
C ALA A 128 -10.00 -2.82 -2.46
N VAL A 129 -10.97 -3.72 -2.33
CA VAL A 129 -10.84 -5.14 -2.71
C VAL A 129 -11.13 -5.39 -4.19
N PRO A 130 -12.17 -4.77 -4.82
CA PRO A 130 -12.35 -4.85 -6.27
C PRO A 130 -11.14 -4.25 -7.00
N ILE A 131 -10.55 -5.00 -7.91
CA ILE A 131 -9.28 -4.61 -8.53
C ILE A 131 -9.46 -3.35 -9.37
N ALA A 132 -8.56 -2.38 -9.17
CA ALA A 132 -8.50 -1.10 -9.86
C ALA A 132 -9.67 -0.11 -9.59
N SER A 133 -10.71 -0.49 -8.84
CA SER A 133 -11.86 0.39 -8.59
C SER A 133 -11.48 1.68 -7.87
N GLN A 134 -10.38 1.67 -7.11
CA GLN A 134 -9.85 2.84 -6.43
C GLN A 134 -9.19 3.87 -7.35
N VAL A 135 -8.79 3.47 -8.57
CA VAL A 135 -8.11 4.37 -9.52
C VAL A 135 -9.00 5.55 -9.93
N PRO A 136 -10.26 5.36 -10.40
CA PRO A 136 -11.15 6.48 -10.70
C PRO A 136 -11.51 7.29 -9.45
N HIS A 137 -11.57 6.66 -8.26
CA HIS A 137 -11.79 7.39 -7.01
C HIS A 137 -10.63 8.33 -6.66
N ALA A 138 -9.39 7.88 -6.80
CA ALA A 138 -8.21 8.72 -6.59
C ALA A 138 -8.18 9.90 -7.56
N THR A 139 -8.43 9.64 -8.85
CA THR A 139 -8.51 10.69 -9.88
C THR A 139 -9.62 11.70 -9.59
N GLY A 140 -10.80 11.24 -9.18
CA GLY A 140 -11.92 12.13 -8.84
C GLY A 140 -11.65 12.99 -7.60
N ALA A 141 -11.04 12.40 -6.57
CA ALA A 141 -10.70 13.11 -5.33
C ALA A 141 -9.61 14.16 -5.56
N SER A 142 -8.56 13.82 -6.30
CA SER A 142 -7.50 14.76 -6.66
C SER A 142 -8.00 15.88 -7.60
N TRP A 143 -8.93 15.57 -8.50
CA TRP A 143 -9.59 16.59 -9.31
C TRP A 143 -10.41 17.55 -8.45
N ALA A 144 -11.09 17.05 -7.42
CA ALA A 144 -11.79 17.90 -6.45
C ALA A 144 -10.84 18.82 -5.68
N SER A 145 -9.66 18.33 -5.25
CA SER A 145 -8.58 19.13 -4.66
C SER A 145 -8.15 20.27 -5.61
N LYS A 146 -7.85 19.94 -6.87
CA LYS A 146 -7.52 20.92 -7.93
C LYS A 146 -8.61 21.99 -8.09
N LEU A 147 -9.89 21.60 -8.12
CA LEU A 147 -11.00 22.54 -8.27
C LEU A 147 -11.20 23.45 -7.04
N ARG A 148 -10.83 22.97 -5.86
CA ARG A 148 -10.85 23.74 -4.61
C ARG A 148 -9.63 24.64 -4.45
N GLY A 149 -8.58 24.42 -5.25
CA GLY A 149 -7.30 25.11 -5.13
C GLY A 149 -6.55 24.71 -3.85
N THR A 150 -6.74 23.47 -3.38
CA THR A 150 -5.89 22.88 -2.35
C THR A 150 -4.65 22.29 -2.98
N ASP A 151 -3.58 22.16 -2.19
CA ASP A 151 -2.29 21.67 -2.68
C ASP A 151 -2.15 20.15 -2.57
N GLU A 152 -3.19 19.43 -2.14
CA GLU A 152 -3.16 18.00 -1.82
C GLU A 152 -2.88 17.13 -3.07
N VAL A 153 -1.90 16.22 -2.96
CA VAL A 153 -1.60 15.19 -3.96
C VAL A 153 -2.18 13.84 -3.52
N PHE A 154 -2.64 13.05 -4.49
CA PHE A 154 -3.21 11.72 -4.23
C PHE A 154 -2.32 10.64 -4.84
N LEU A 155 -1.75 9.78 -3.99
CA LEU A 155 -0.95 8.63 -4.37
C LEU A 155 -1.82 7.36 -4.40
N CYS A 156 -2.16 6.90 -5.60
CA CYS A 156 -3.02 5.74 -5.83
C CYS A 156 -2.20 4.47 -6.05
N TYR A 157 -2.36 3.48 -5.19
CA TYR A 157 -1.65 2.20 -5.29
C TYR A 157 -2.47 1.13 -5.98
N PHE A 158 -1.82 0.29 -6.77
CA PHE A 158 -2.42 -0.89 -7.40
C PHE A 158 -1.34 -1.89 -7.85
N GLY A 159 -1.69 -3.16 -8.03
CA GLY A 159 -0.76 -4.19 -8.52
C GLY A 159 -0.59 -4.21 -10.04
N ASP A 160 0.39 -4.98 -10.54
CA ASP A 160 0.56 -5.25 -11.98
C ASP A 160 -0.72 -5.80 -12.62
N GLY A 161 -1.44 -6.65 -11.87
CA GLY A 161 -2.70 -7.22 -12.30
C GLY A 161 -3.76 -6.19 -12.66
N ALA A 162 -3.85 -5.12 -11.87
CA ALA A 162 -4.84 -4.05 -12.00
C ALA A 162 -4.68 -3.24 -13.28
N THR A 163 -3.49 -3.23 -13.90
CA THR A 163 -3.21 -2.51 -15.15
C THR A 163 -3.91 -3.10 -16.38
N SER A 164 -4.64 -4.20 -16.19
CA SER A 164 -5.47 -4.86 -17.20
C SER A 164 -6.97 -4.62 -17.01
N GLU A 165 -7.39 -3.93 -15.94
CA GLU A 165 -8.79 -3.58 -15.70
C GLU A 165 -9.22 -2.33 -16.49
N GLY A 166 -10.51 -2.23 -16.78
CA GLY A 166 -11.11 -1.06 -17.42
C GLY A 166 -10.99 0.20 -16.56
N ASP A 167 -11.23 0.09 -15.26
CA ASP A 167 -11.16 1.21 -14.32
C ASP A 167 -9.76 1.85 -14.25
N PHE A 168 -8.70 1.05 -14.41
CA PHE A 168 -7.34 1.58 -14.55
C PHE A 168 -7.23 2.47 -15.80
N HIS A 169 -7.72 1.99 -16.95
CA HIS A 169 -7.69 2.76 -18.19
C HIS A 169 -8.49 4.06 -18.07
N GLU A 170 -9.71 3.98 -17.55
CA GLU A 170 -10.61 5.13 -17.42
C GLU A 170 -10.06 6.18 -16.45
N GLY A 171 -9.60 5.76 -15.27
CA GLY A 171 -9.10 6.66 -14.24
C GLY A 171 -7.80 7.38 -14.64
N VAL A 172 -6.86 6.68 -15.29
CA VAL A 172 -5.60 7.28 -15.74
C VAL A 172 -5.83 8.19 -16.96
N ASN A 173 -6.69 7.79 -17.90
CA ASN A 173 -7.07 8.65 -19.03
C ASN A 173 -7.73 9.95 -18.56
N PHE A 174 -8.66 9.86 -17.61
CA PHE A 174 -9.31 11.03 -17.04
C PHE A 174 -8.29 11.94 -16.35
N ALA A 175 -7.35 11.38 -15.59
CA ALA A 175 -6.29 12.16 -14.94
C ALA A 175 -5.43 12.92 -15.95
N GLY A 176 -5.07 12.29 -17.08
CA GLY A 176 -4.32 12.95 -18.17
C GLY A 176 -5.11 14.08 -18.82
N VAL A 177 -6.39 13.87 -19.13
CA VAL A 177 -7.25 14.90 -19.75
C VAL A 177 -7.48 16.11 -18.84
N PHE A 178 -7.71 15.87 -17.56
CA PHE A 178 -8.03 16.93 -16.59
C PHE A 178 -6.82 17.42 -15.81
N ASP A 179 -5.65 16.85 -16.08
CA ASP A 179 -4.37 17.21 -15.48
C ASP A 179 -4.47 17.24 -13.95
N THR A 180 -4.91 16.13 -13.36
CA THR A 180 -5.20 16.02 -11.92
C THR A 180 -3.91 15.80 -11.11
N PRO A 181 -3.82 16.26 -9.85
CA PRO A 181 -2.69 16.02 -8.97
C PRO A 181 -2.67 14.56 -8.43
N THR A 182 -2.56 13.58 -9.34
CA THR A 182 -2.60 12.15 -9.04
C THR A 182 -1.29 11.48 -9.40
N VAL A 183 -0.68 10.77 -8.45
CA VAL A 183 0.44 9.86 -8.72
C VAL A 183 -0.09 8.44 -8.69
N PHE A 184 0.08 7.72 -9.80
CA PHE A 184 -0.33 6.33 -9.95
C PHE A 184 0.86 5.42 -9.66
N PHE A 185 0.79 4.64 -8.59
CA PHE A 185 1.89 3.81 -8.10
C PHE A 185 1.59 2.33 -8.29
N CYS A 186 2.22 1.72 -9.29
CA CYS A 186 2.07 0.32 -9.62
C CYS A 186 3.08 -0.54 -8.84
N ASN A 187 2.56 -1.34 -7.91
CA ASN A 187 3.29 -2.40 -7.22
C ASN A 187 3.43 -3.63 -8.13
N ASN A 188 4.43 -3.62 -9.03
CA ASN A 188 4.72 -4.74 -9.92
C ASN A 188 5.52 -5.83 -9.20
N ASN A 189 4.82 -6.73 -8.51
CA ASN A 189 5.40 -7.85 -7.79
C ASN A 189 5.57 -9.13 -8.63
N GLN A 190 5.46 -8.99 -9.96
CA GLN A 190 5.58 -10.02 -10.99
C GLN A 190 4.37 -10.98 -11.13
N TRP A 191 3.37 -10.93 -10.23
CA TRP A 191 2.30 -11.94 -10.17
C TRP A 191 0.92 -11.40 -9.76
N ALA A 192 -0.04 -11.51 -10.68
CA ALA A 192 -1.47 -11.37 -10.40
C ALA A 192 -2.06 -12.71 -9.95
N ILE A 193 -2.06 -12.97 -8.64
CA ILE A 193 -2.36 -14.28 -8.03
C ILE A 193 -1.36 -15.33 -8.54
N SER A 194 -1.73 -16.04 -9.61
CA SER A 194 -0.97 -17.09 -10.30
C SER A 194 -0.70 -16.77 -11.77
N VAL A 195 -1.14 -15.62 -12.26
CA VAL A 195 -0.85 -15.15 -13.62
C VAL A 195 0.46 -14.36 -13.59
N PRO A 196 1.53 -14.84 -14.26
CA PRO A 196 2.80 -14.12 -14.30
C PRO A 196 2.69 -12.85 -15.14
N ARG A 197 3.53 -11.86 -14.85
CA ARG A 197 3.54 -10.55 -15.53
C ARG A 197 3.55 -10.66 -17.06
N GLU A 198 4.32 -11.58 -17.64
CA GLU A 198 4.41 -11.81 -19.09
C GLU A 198 3.09 -12.25 -19.76
N ARG A 199 2.18 -12.84 -18.98
CA ARG A 199 0.83 -13.24 -19.43
C ARG A 199 -0.23 -12.20 -19.13
N GLN A 200 0.09 -11.19 -18.34
CA GLN A 200 -0.86 -10.15 -17.93
C GLN A 200 -1.09 -9.11 -19.01
N THR A 201 -0.03 -8.66 -19.68
CA THR A 201 -0.11 -7.69 -20.79
C THR A 201 1.16 -7.74 -21.65
N ARG A 202 1.03 -7.36 -22.92
CA ARG A 202 2.13 -7.38 -23.92
C ARG A 202 3.05 -6.16 -23.86
N SER A 203 2.68 -5.12 -23.13
CA SER A 203 3.57 -3.98 -22.85
C SER A 203 4.87 -4.48 -22.21
N ALA A 204 6.02 -4.04 -22.71
CA ALA A 204 7.33 -4.47 -22.21
C ALA A 204 7.52 -4.07 -20.74
N THR A 205 7.06 -2.87 -20.38
CA THR A 205 6.95 -2.41 -18.99
C THR A 205 5.52 -1.99 -18.66
N LEU A 206 5.22 -1.67 -17.41
CA LEU A 206 3.95 -1.06 -17.04
C LEU A 206 4.04 0.46 -17.09
N ALA A 207 5.22 1.03 -16.80
CA ALA A 207 5.48 2.47 -16.94
C ALA A 207 5.15 2.99 -18.36
N GLN A 208 5.48 2.24 -19.41
CA GLN A 208 5.15 2.63 -20.80
C GLN A 208 3.65 2.79 -21.09
N LYS A 209 2.75 2.26 -20.24
CA LYS A 209 1.30 2.46 -20.42
C LYS A 209 0.92 3.94 -20.27
N ALA A 210 1.74 4.73 -19.59
CA ALA A 210 1.61 6.18 -19.46
C ALA A 210 1.49 6.89 -20.82
N GLU A 211 2.19 6.39 -21.86
CA GLU A 211 2.17 6.95 -23.21
C GLU A 211 0.75 7.02 -23.80
N ALA A 212 -0.09 6.01 -23.49
CA ALA A 212 -1.46 5.95 -23.99
C ALA A 212 -2.34 7.10 -23.46
N TYR A 213 -1.92 7.75 -22.37
CA TYR A 213 -2.65 8.79 -21.66
C TYR A 213 -1.96 10.16 -21.75
N GLY A 214 -0.81 10.24 -22.44
CA GLY A 214 -0.03 11.47 -22.56
C GLY A 214 0.53 11.99 -21.24
N ILE A 215 0.83 11.10 -20.29
CA ILE A 215 1.46 11.42 -19.00
C ILE A 215 2.86 10.82 -18.90
N ASP A 216 3.69 11.28 -17.96
CA ASP A 216 4.99 10.66 -17.73
C ASP A 216 4.83 9.29 -17.07
N GLY A 217 5.63 8.33 -17.51
CA GLY A 217 5.79 7.02 -16.88
C GLY A 217 7.25 6.78 -16.51
N VAL A 218 7.49 6.22 -15.33
CA VAL A 218 8.84 5.93 -14.84
C VAL A 218 8.88 4.58 -14.17
N GLN A 219 9.91 3.78 -14.50
CA GLN A 219 10.17 2.53 -13.81
C GLN A 219 11.22 2.78 -12.71
N VAL A 220 11.03 2.15 -11.56
CA VAL A 220 11.95 2.22 -10.41
C VAL A 220 12.19 0.81 -9.88
N ASP A 221 13.40 0.57 -9.38
CA ASP A 221 13.69 -0.61 -8.57
C ASP A 221 12.89 -0.52 -7.26
N GLY A 222 11.79 -1.27 -7.17
CA GLY A 222 10.92 -1.27 -5.99
C GLY A 222 11.54 -1.96 -4.77
N MET A 223 12.70 -2.62 -4.94
CA MET A 223 13.51 -3.14 -3.84
C MET A 223 14.52 -2.10 -3.32
N ASP A 224 14.57 -0.91 -3.90
CA ASP A 224 15.42 0.21 -3.50
C ASP A 224 14.57 1.31 -2.85
N PRO A 225 14.49 1.38 -1.51
CA PRO A 225 13.65 2.36 -0.85
C PRO A 225 14.04 3.81 -1.16
N LEU A 226 15.32 4.10 -1.42
CA LEU A 226 15.79 5.46 -1.71
C LEU A 226 15.47 5.87 -3.15
N ALA A 227 15.56 4.94 -4.11
CA ALA A 227 15.10 5.20 -5.47
C ALA A 227 13.59 5.42 -5.52
N VAL A 228 12.83 4.61 -4.79
CA VAL A 228 11.37 4.76 -4.71
C VAL A 228 10.99 6.10 -4.10
N TYR A 229 11.62 6.50 -2.98
CA TYR A 229 11.41 7.80 -2.37
C TYR A 229 11.64 8.90 -3.39
N ARG A 230 12.81 8.91 -4.03
CA ARG A 230 13.21 9.96 -4.97
C ARG A 230 12.28 10.09 -6.18
N VAL A 231 11.87 8.97 -6.76
CA VAL A 231 10.94 8.97 -7.90
C VAL A 231 9.56 9.44 -7.48
N THR A 232 9.12 9.07 -6.26
CA THR A 232 7.83 9.49 -5.74
C THR A 232 7.82 10.97 -5.37
N GLU A 233 8.88 11.47 -4.73
CA GLU A 233 9.08 12.88 -4.40
C GLU A 233 9.00 13.73 -5.67
N ALA A 234 9.78 13.41 -6.70
CA ALA A 234 9.73 14.13 -7.97
C ALA A 234 8.34 14.09 -8.63
N ALA A 235 7.61 12.97 -8.50
CA ALA A 235 6.25 12.86 -9.03
C ALA A 235 5.24 13.67 -8.23
N VAL A 236 5.41 13.77 -6.91
CA VAL A 236 4.58 14.57 -6.00
C VAL A 236 4.83 16.06 -6.22
N GLU A 237 6.09 16.49 -6.33
CA GLU A 237 6.44 17.86 -6.67
C GLU A 237 5.83 18.29 -8.00
N LYS A 238 6.00 17.46 -9.05
CA LYS A 238 5.38 17.67 -10.36
C LYS A 238 3.85 17.68 -10.27
N ALA A 239 3.26 16.79 -9.48
CA ALA A 239 1.83 16.75 -9.29
C ALA A 239 1.30 17.97 -8.54
N ARG A 240 2.10 18.66 -7.74
CA ARG A 240 1.71 19.87 -7.00
C ARG A 240 1.83 21.14 -7.84
N ASP A 241 2.84 21.24 -8.69
CA ASP A 241 3.13 22.42 -9.50
C ASP A 241 2.25 22.51 -10.78
N PRO A 242 1.29 23.45 -10.87
CA PRO A 242 0.47 23.64 -12.06
C PRO A 242 1.19 24.39 -13.20
N GLU A 243 2.38 24.95 -12.97
CA GLU A 243 3.08 25.82 -13.93
C GLU A 243 4.15 25.05 -14.74
N THR A 244 4.26 23.73 -14.56
CA THR A 244 5.21 22.94 -15.34
C THR A 244 4.73 22.74 -16.78
N ASP A 245 5.66 22.64 -17.74
CA ASP A 245 5.37 22.24 -19.11
C ASP A 245 4.98 20.75 -19.25
N ARG A 246 4.87 20.02 -18.12
CA ARG A 246 4.54 18.60 -18.07
C ARG A 246 3.16 18.37 -17.46
N PRO A 247 2.46 17.31 -17.88
CA PRO A 247 1.24 16.89 -17.19
C PRO A 247 1.56 16.51 -15.73
N ARG A 248 0.73 16.97 -14.80
CA ARG A 248 0.83 16.71 -13.35
C ARG A 248 0.76 15.21 -13.04
N PRO A 249 -0.14 14.40 -13.63
CA PRO A 249 -0.19 12.98 -13.33
C PRO A 249 1.10 12.24 -13.72
N THR A 250 1.43 11.21 -12.96
CA THR A 250 2.60 10.34 -13.22
C THR A 250 2.24 8.89 -12.98
N LEU A 251 2.72 7.98 -13.82
CA LEU A 251 2.69 6.54 -13.56
C LEU A 251 4.07 6.03 -13.12
N ILE A 252 4.18 5.59 -11.88
CA ILE A 252 5.37 4.95 -11.33
C ILE A 252 5.17 3.44 -11.37
N GLU A 253 6.10 2.68 -11.96
CA GLU A 253 6.17 1.23 -11.86
C GLU A 253 7.31 0.84 -10.92
N ALA A 254 6.96 0.38 -9.71
CA ALA A 254 7.92 -0.18 -8.77
C ALA A 254 8.06 -1.69 -9.00
N VAL A 255 9.16 -2.07 -9.67
CA VAL A 255 9.48 -3.47 -9.97
C VAL A 255 10.06 -4.12 -8.72
N GLN A 256 9.32 -5.07 -8.16
CA GLN A 256 9.60 -5.67 -6.86
C GLN A 256 9.11 -7.13 -6.84
N TYR A 257 9.03 -7.74 -5.66
CA TYR A 257 8.56 -9.10 -5.52
C TYR A 257 7.76 -9.36 -4.24
N ARG A 258 6.79 -10.28 -4.34
CA ARG A 258 6.03 -10.77 -3.18
C ARG A 258 6.61 -12.10 -2.73
N PHE A 259 7.36 -12.10 -1.63
CA PHE A 259 7.96 -13.32 -1.07
C PHE A 259 6.90 -14.35 -0.63
N GLY A 260 5.80 -13.85 -0.08
CA GLY A 260 4.68 -14.69 0.39
C GLY A 260 3.71 -15.15 -0.69
N ALA A 261 2.69 -15.90 -0.25
CA ALA A 261 1.52 -16.26 -1.05
C ALA A 261 0.72 -15.01 -1.47
N HIS A 262 -0.20 -15.15 -2.43
CA HIS A 262 -1.09 -14.05 -2.82
C HIS A 262 -1.92 -13.53 -1.65
N THR A 263 -2.58 -14.45 -0.98
CA THR A 263 -3.19 -14.27 0.33
C THR A 263 -2.88 -15.52 1.15
N THR A 264 -3.24 -15.53 2.43
CA THR A 264 -3.15 -16.72 3.26
C THR A 264 -4.02 -17.90 2.80
N ALA A 265 -4.89 -17.70 1.80
CA ALA A 265 -5.71 -18.75 1.18
C ALA A 265 -5.10 -19.34 -0.11
N ASP A 266 -3.91 -18.89 -0.50
CA ASP A 266 -3.22 -19.28 -1.74
C ASP A 266 -2.00 -20.16 -1.48
N ASP A 267 -1.66 -21.04 -2.44
CA ASP A 267 -0.44 -21.86 -2.42
C ASP A 267 0.46 -21.50 -3.61
N PRO A 268 1.56 -20.77 -3.37
CA PRO A 268 2.44 -20.32 -4.42
C PRO A 268 3.29 -21.43 -5.06
N THR A 269 3.50 -22.55 -4.37
CA THR A 269 4.34 -23.64 -4.86
C THR A 269 3.78 -24.32 -6.11
N VAL A 270 2.50 -24.08 -6.41
CA VAL A 270 1.80 -24.60 -7.58
C VAL A 270 2.15 -23.83 -8.86
N TYR A 271 2.63 -22.59 -8.77
CA TYR A 271 2.82 -21.73 -9.93
C TYR A 271 4.11 -20.89 -9.93
N ARG A 272 4.89 -20.89 -8.83
CA ARG A 272 6.18 -20.18 -8.72
C ARG A 272 7.34 -21.14 -8.50
N ASP A 273 8.46 -20.84 -9.14
CA ASP A 273 9.72 -21.55 -8.97
C ASP A 273 10.48 -21.03 -7.73
N GLU A 274 11.02 -21.93 -6.92
CA GLU A 274 11.77 -21.58 -5.71
C GLU A 274 13.06 -20.79 -6.03
N ASP A 275 13.74 -21.11 -7.13
CA ASP A 275 14.94 -20.38 -7.57
C ASP A 275 14.60 -18.94 -7.94
N GLU A 276 13.39 -18.67 -8.45
CA GLU A 276 12.92 -17.30 -8.70
C GLU A 276 12.74 -16.54 -7.39
N VAL A 277 12.08 -17.15 -6.41
CA VAL A 277 11.86 -16.53 -5.10
C VAL A 277 13.18 -16.22 -4.41
N ASP A 278 14.14 -17.12 -4.45
CA ASP A 278 15.45 -16.94 -3.79
C ASP A 278 16.30 -15.86 -4.46
N ARG A 279 16.24 -15.74 -5.81
CA ARG A 279 16.85 -14.62 -6.52
C ARG A 279 16.28 -13.26 -6.07
N TRP A 280 14.98 -13.19 -5.76
CA TRP A 280 14.35 -11.97 -5.29
C TRP A 280 14.61 -11.69 -3.80
N LYS A 281 14.69 -12.72 -2.96
CA LYS A 281 15.08 -12.57 -1.55
C LYS A 281 16.50 -12.04 -1.39
N ALA A 282 17.41 -12.38 -2.32
CA ALA A 282 18.74 -11.79 -2.35
C ALA A 282 18.74 -10.25 -2.52
N LYS A 283 17.63 -9.69 -3.01
CA LYS A 283 17.41 -8.25 -3.21
C LYS A 283 16.59 -7.60 -2.12
N ASP A 284 16.34 -8.27 -0.99
CA ASP A 284 15.47 -7.78 0.09
C ASP A 284 15.82 -6.31 0.47
N PRO A 285 14.84 -5.38 0.45
CA PRO A 285 15.10 -3.96 0.70
C PRO A 285 15.63 -3.69 2.11
N ILE A 286 15.34 -4.56 3.08
CA ILE A 286 15.74 -4.35 4.49
C ILE A 286 17.26 -4.52 4.65
N PRO A 287 17.88 -5.69 4.33
CA PRO A 287 19.34 -5.83 4.38
C PRO A 287 20.09 -4.87 3.45
N ARG A 288 19.47 -4.49 2.32
CA ARG A 288 20.04 -3.52 1.37
C ARG A 288 20.22 -2.15 2.03
N LEU A 289 19.15 -1.59 2.59
CA LEU A 289 19.24 -0.30 3.28
C LEU A 289 20.09 -0.39 4.54
N GLU A 290 20.03 -1.50 5.29
CA GLU A 290 20.87 -1.69 6.48
C GLU A 290 22.36 -1.59 6.16
N ARG A 291 22.82 -2.22 5.08
CA ARG A 291 24.21 -2.16 4.65
C ARG A 291 24.65 -0.74 4.31
N TYR A 292 23.80 -0.01 3.57
CA TYR A 292 24.02 1.40 3.27
C TYR A 292 24.13 2.26 4.54
N LEU A 293 23.18 2.16 5.47
CA LEU A 293 23.21 2.97 6.69
C LEU A 293 24.40 2.65 7.59
N ARG A 294 24.87 1.39 7.58
CA ARG A 294 26.10 1.00 8.27
C ARG A 294 27.36 1.55 7.59
N SER A 295 27.42 1.58 6.26
CA SER A 295 28.57 2.15 5.53
C SER A 295 28.69 3.66 5.75
N GLU A 296 27.57 4.36 5.88
CA GLU A 296 27.53 5.79 6.21
C GLU A 296 27.75 6.08 7.70
N GLY A 297 27.84 5.06 8.56
CA GLY A 297 28.02 5.23 10.01
C GLY A 297 26.77 5.75 10.74
N VAL A 298 25.61 5.71 10.10
CA VAL A 298 24.31 6.13 10.62
C VAL A 298 23.68 5.03 11.50
N LEU A 299 24.02 3.77 11.22
CA LEU A 299 23.48 2.61 11.93
C LEU A 299 24.59 1.73 12.50
N ASP A 300 24.43 1.31 13.75
CA ASP A 300 25.28 0.32 14.42
C ASP A 300 24.44 -0.80 15.06
N ASP A 301 25.11 -1.76 15.69
CA ASP A 301 24.44 -2.92 16.29
C ASP A 301 23.53 -2.54 17.46
N GLU A 302 23.88 -1.50 18.22
CA GLU A 302 23.07 -1.00 19.34
C GLU A 302 21.77 -0.42 18.81
N ARG A 303 21.83 0.45 17.79
CA ARG A 303 20.65 1.06 17.17
C ARG A 303 19.76 0.04 16.47
N VAL A 304 20.32 -0.99 15.84
CA VAL A 304 19.53 -2.10 15.26
C VAL A 304 18.77 -2.85 16.35
N ALA A 305 19.42 -3.16 17.48
CA ALA A 305 18.77 -3.87 18.59
C ALA A 305 17.67 -3.02 19.26
N GLU A 306 17.87 -1.70 19.37
CA GLU A 306 16.83 -0.77 19.83
C GLU A 306 15.60 -0.79 18.90
N ILE A 307 15.83 -0.71 17.59
CA ILE A 307 14.75 -0.76 16.58
C ILE A 307 14.01 -2.09 16.64
N GLU A 308 14.73 -3.21 16.78
CA GLU A 308 14.12 -4.53 16.92
C GLU A 308 13.20 -4.60 18.16
N THR A 309 13.69 -4.17 19.32
CA THR A 309 12.90 -4.15 20.57
C THR A 309 11.65 -3.27 20.44
N LEU A 310 11.79 -2.10 19.80
CA LEU A 310 10.68 -1.19 19.53
C LEU A 310 9.63 -1.85 18.63
N VAL A 311 10.07 -2.51 17.56
CA VAL A 311 9.21 -3.18 16.59
C VAL A 311 8.41 -4.29 17.25
N GLU A 312 9.06 -5.15 18.02
CA GLU A 312 8.40 -6.25 18.74
C GLU A 312 7.34 -5.72 19.71
N THR A 313 7.69 -4.67 20.46
CA THR A 313 6.80 -4.04 21.43
C THR A 313 5.58 -3.44 20.75
N ARG A 314 5.77 -2.62 19.71
CA ARG A 314 4.67 -1.97 18.98
C ARG A 314 3.70 -2.97 18.35
N VAL A 315 4.22 -4.07 17.80
CA VAL A 315 3.37 -5.10 17.20
C VAL A 315 2.63 -5.89 18.27
N ALA A 316 3.27 -6.22 19.40
CA ALA A 316 2.60 -6.87 20.53
C ALA A 316 1.45 -6.01 21.07
N GLU A 317 1.69 -4.71 21.30
CA GLU A 317 0.69 -3.74 21.76
C GLU A 317 -0.48 -3.63 20.76
N ALA A 318 -0.19 -3.56 19.45
CA ALA A 318 -1.24 -3.49 18.42
C ALA A 318 -2.14 -4.74 18.41
N ILE A 319 -1.54 -5.93 18.59
CA ILE A 319 -2.27 -7.19 18.67
C ILE A 319 -3.13 -7.24 19.92
N GLU A 320 -2.59 -6.88 21.09
CA GLU A 320 -3.35 -6.81 22.35
C GLU A 320 -4.49 -5.79 22.27
N ALA A 321 -4.28 -4.67 21.58
CA ALA A 321 -5.29 -3.64 21.43
C ALA A 321 -6.41 -4.03 20.45
N ALA A 322 -6.11 -4.80 19.38
CA ALA A 322 -7.12 -5.38 18.48
C ALA A 322 -7.89 -6.51 19.19
N GLU A 323 -7.12 -7.43 19.76
CA GLU A 323 -7.35 -8.16 21.01
C GLU A 323 -8.62 -7.92 21.81
N SER A 324 -8.54 -6.74 22.42
CA SER A 324 -9.39 -6.29 23.51
C SER A 324 -10.59 -5.52 22.97
N GLU A 325 -10.70 -5.33 21.65
CA GLU A 325 -11.89 -4.74 21.05
C GLU A 325 -13.08 -5.66 21.29
N ALA A 326 -14.20 -5.07 21.71
CA ALA A 326 -15.41 -5.85 21.93
C ALA A 326 -15.84 -6.48 20.61
N ARG A 327 -16.35 -7.71 20.63
CA ARG A 327 -16.95 -8.29 19.42
C ARG A 327 -18.09 -7.40 18.95
N PRO A 328 -18.22 -7.15 17.63
CA PRO A 328 -19.31 -6.36 17.10
C PRO A 328 -20.62 -7.06 17.43
N LYS A 329 -21.61 -6.28 17.85
CA LYS A 329 -22.96 -6.80 18.06
C LYS A 329 -23.62 -7.02 16.71
N PRO A 330 -24.47 -8.04 16.54
CA PRO A 330 -25.10 -8.29 15.25
C PRO A 330 -25.93 -7.10 14.71
N GLU A 331 -26.49 -6.27 15.59
CA GLU A 331 -27.22 -5.04 15.22
C GLU A 331 -26.36 -4.03 14.44
N GLU A 332 -25.04 -4.04 14.63
CA GLU A 332 -24.12 -3.09 14.01
C GLU A 332 -24.13 -3.18 12.47
N MET A 333 -24.60 -4.31 11.90
CA MET A 333 -24.77 -4.46 10.45
C MET A 333 -25.71 -3.42 9.81
N PHE A 334 -26.55 -2.75 10.61
CA PHE A 334 -27.49 -1.72 10.15
C PHE A 334 -26.97 -0.28 10.31
N GLU A 335 -25.87 -0.06 11.03
CA GLU A 335 -25.49 1.28 11.53
C GLU A 335 -24.90 2.20 10.46
N HIS A 336 -24.15 1.67 9.49
CA HIS A 336 -23.32 2.47 8.58
C HIS A 336 -23.71 2.35 7.11
N ALA A 337 -24.85 1.72 6.80
CA ALA A 337 -25.34 1.61 5.43
C ALA A 337 -25.81 2.96 4.85
N TYR A 338 -26.35 3.84 5.71
CA TYR A 338 -26.84 5.17 5.36
C TYR A 338 -26.56 6.16 6.51
N ALA A 339 -26.55 7.47 6.22
CA ALA A 339 -26.43 8.49 7.26
C ALA A 339 -27.63 8.50 8.24
N GLU A 340 -28.82 8.22 7.72
CA GLU A 340 -30.04 8.00 8.50
C GLU A 340 -30.67 6.69 8.03
N LEU A 341 -31.12 5.84 8.97
CA LEU A 341 -31.69 4.53 8.66
C LEU A 341 -33.03 4.72 7.92
N PRO A 342 -33.17 4.26 6.66
CA PRO A 342 -34.43 4.38 5.93
C PRO A 342 -35.54 3.53 6.58
N PRO A 343 -36.83 3.91 6.44
CA PRO A 343 -37.95 3.20 7.11
C PRO A 343 -38.02 1.70 6.84
N GLU A 344 -37.58 1.26 5.65
CA GLU A 344 -37.55 -0.17 5.32
C GLU A 344 -36.42 -0.92 6.05
N LEU A 345 -35.25 -0.31 6.25
CA LEU A 345 -34.19 -0.91 7.06
C LEU A 345 -34.52 -0.84 8.54
N GLU A 346 -35.25 0.18 8.99
CA GLU A 346 -35.78 0.24 10.35
C GLU A 346 -36.74 -0.93 10.61
N ARG A 347 -37.68 -1.21 9.69
CA ARG A 347 -38.56 -2.39 9.76
C ARG A 347 -37.77 -3.71 9.82
N GLN A 348 -36.73 -3.85 8.99
CA GLN A 348 -35.88 -5.05 8.98
C GLN A 348 -35.08 -5.20 10.28
N TYR A 349 -34.58 -4.09 10.83
CA TYR A 349 -33.91 -4.06 12.12
C TYR A 349 -34.85 -4.48 13.25
N GLU A 350 -36.09 -3.96 13.28
CA GLU A 350 -37.09 -4.35 14.28
C GLU A 350 -37.46 -5.84 14.17
N GLU A 351 -37.65 -6.35 12.96
CA GLU A 351 -37.90 -7.78 12.70
C GLU A 351 -36.72 -8.65 13.17
N PHE A 352 -35.49 -8.23 12.88
CA PHE A 352 -34.27 -8.91 13.32
C PHE A 352 -34.14 -8.92 14.84
N ALA A 353 -34.34 -7.78 15.50
CA ALA A 353 -34.27 -7.63 16.94
C ALA A 353 -35.33 -8.49 17.65
N ALA A 354 -36.57 -8.47 17.16
CA ALA A 354 -37.65 -9.31 17.70
C ALA A 354 -37.35 -10.81 17.53
N PHE A 355 -36.77 -11.21 16.39
CA PHE A 355 -36.39 -12.59 16.14
C PHE A 355 -35.26 -13.05 17.09
N ARG A 356 -34.27 -12.19 17.36
CA ARG A 356 -33.22 -12.47 18.34
C ARG A 356 -33.74 -12.56 19.77
N GLU A 357 -34.64 -11.67 20.18
CA GLU A 357 -35.26 -11.72 21.51
C GLU A 357 -36.04 -13.04 21.70
N ALA A 358 -36.75 -13.50 20.68
CA ALA A 358 -37.56 -14.71 20.75
C ALA A 358 -36.74 -16.01 20.79
N HIS A 359 -35.59 -16.06 20.11
CA HIS A 359 -34.82 -17.29 19.89
C HIS A 359 -33.46 -17.34 20.63
N GLY A 360 -32.93 -16.20 21.07
CA GLY A 360 -31.59 -16.08 21.63
C GLY A 360 -30.49 -16.12 20.57
N ASP A 361 -29.32 -15.55 20.88
CA ASP A 361 -28.21 -15.38 19.92
C ASP A 361 -27.58 -16.71 19.48
N GLU A 362 -27.62 -17.73 20.33
CA GLU A 362 -27.05 -19.05 20.02
C GLU A 362 -27.76 -19.73 18.84
N ALA A 363 -29.03 -19.40 18.58
CA ALA A 363 -29.78 -19.98 17.47
C ALA A 363 -29.27 -19.55 16.08
N PHE A 364 -28.35 -18.58 16.01
CA PHE A 364 -27.84 -17.99 14.77
C PHE A 364 -26.38 -18.36 14.46
N LEU A 365 -25.72 -19.09 15.35
CA LEU A 365 -24.35 -19.55 15.14
C LEU A 365 -24.40 -20.90 14.41
N GLU A 366 -23.53 -21.08 13.40
CA GLU A 366 -23.32 -22.41 12.82
C GLU A 366 -22.71 -23.35 13.88
N GLU A 367 -23.16 -24.62 13.92
CA GLU A 367 -22.72 -25.65 14.88
C GLU A 367 -21.22 -25.99 14.80
#